data_AF-A0A527ZGS1-F1
#
_entry.id   AF-A0A527ZGS1-F1
#
_cell.length_a   1.000
_cell.length_b   1.000
_cell.length_c   1.000
_cell.angle_alpha   90.00
_cell.angle_beta   90.00
_cell.angle_gamma   90.00
#
_symmetry.space_group_name_H-M   'P 1'
#
loop_
_entity.id
_entity.type
_entity.pdbx_description
1 polymer ?
#
loop_
_entity_poly.entity_id
_entity_poly.type
_entity_poly.pdbx_seq_one_letter_code
_entity_poly.pdbx_strand_id
1 'polypeptide(L)'
;SGLVMKPVFTMAKTSSAKRVIYADGEDERVLRAAQVVLEEGIAEPILIGRPHVIEVRLRRYGLRIKPGVDFGLINPEDDPRYRHYVDLLIEHAGRRGVTTEAARTMVRTDNTVIAALALKRGDADAMVCGLEGRFERHLRNVTLIIGPRPGIKDNDLSTLSMLISQRGIIFLTDTHVTVDPTAEEIAEMTVLAAEEIQRFGIEPKAALL
;
A
#
# COMPACT_ATOMS: atom_id res chain seq x y z
N SER A 1 -18.25 -11.42 9.39
CA SER A 1 -17.30 -10.72 8.50
C SER A 1 -16.37 -11.69 7.76
N GLY A 2 -15.86 -12.75 8.38
CA GLY A 2 -14.82 -13.62 7.79
C GLY A 2 -15.15 -14.36 6.48
N LEU A 3 -16.42 -14.53 6.11
CA LEU A 3 -16.79 -15.23 4.87
C LEU A 3 -16.44 -14.43 3.61
N VAL A 4 -16.49 -13.09 3.66
CA VAL A 4 -16.25 -12.21 2.50
C VAL A 4 -14.79 -12.18 2.10
N MET A 5 -13.89 -12.22 3.08
CA MET A 5 -12.44 -12.19 2.84
C MET A 5 -11.86 -13.57 2.54
N LYS A 6 -12.61 -14.66 2.78
CA LYS A 6 -12.12 -16.03 2.57
C LYS A 6 -11.65 -16.30 1.14
N PRO A 7 -12.38 -15.90 0.07
CA PRO A 7 -11.89 -16.03 -1.30
C PRO A 7 -10.58 -15.27 -1.51
N VAL A 8 -10.50 -14.02 -1.02
CA VAL A 8 -9.32 -13.16 -1.14
C VAL A 8 -8.09 -13.81 -0.48
N PHE A 9 -8.23 -14.31 0.75
CA PHE A 9 -7.14 -15.01 1.44
C PHE A 9 -6.73 -16.30 0.73
N THR A 10 -7.70 -17.04 0.17
CA THR A 10 -7.40 -18.27 -0.58
C THR A 10 -6.58 -17.95 -1.83
N MET A 11 -6.97 -16.92 -2.58
CA MET A 11 -6.25 -16.44 -3.76
C MET A 11 -4.85 -15.93 -3.40
N ALA A 12 -4.72 -15.14 -2.32
CA ALA A 12 -3.44 -14.63 -1.86
C ALA A 12 -2.46 -15.76 -1.53
N LYS A 13 -2.92 -16.81 -0.84
CA LYS A 13 -2.10 -17.99 -0.50
C LYS A 13 -1.56 -18.74 -1.72
N THR A 14 -2.27 -18.69 -2.86
CA THR A 14 -1.84 -19.36 -4.11
C THR A 14 -1.17 -18.41 -5.11
N SER A 15 -1.14 -17.11 -4.84
CA SER A 15 -0.54 -16.09 -5.72
C SER A 15 0.98 -16.26 -5.81
N SER A 16 1.57 -15.94 -6.96
CA SER A 16 3.02 -15.76 -7.09
C SER A 16 3.49 -14.36 -6.65
N ALA A 17 2.58 -13.38 -6.68
CA ALA A 17 2.81 -12.03 -6.20
C ALA A 17 2.44 -11.97 -4.71
N LYS A 18 3.47 -12.05 -3.85
CA LYS A 18 3.32 -12.16 -2.39
C LYS A 18 4.13 -11.15 -1.61
N ARG A 19 5.06 -10.42 -2.22
CA ARG A 19 5.94 -9.50 -1.50
C ARG A 19 5.18 -8.23 -1.17
N VAL A 20 4.89 -8.00 0.11
CA VAL A 20 4.08 -6.86 0.56
C VAL A 20 4.90 -5.97 1.48
N ILE A 21 5.11 -4.71 1.07
CA ILE A 21 5.79 -3.72 1.90
C ILE A 21 4.84 -3.15 2.93
N TYR A 22 5.28 -3.07 4.19
CA TYR A 22 4.60 -2.32 5.24
C TYR A 22 5.45 -1.11 5.62
N ALA A 23 4.98 0.09 5.26
CA ALA A 23 5.71 1.34 5.47
C ALA A 23 5.84 1.67 6.97
N ASP A 24 4.83 1.35 7.77
CA ASP A 24 4.79 1.63 9.21
C ASP A 24 5.39 0.44 10.01
N GLY A 25 6.52 -0.12 9.54
CA GLY A 25 7.09 -1.40 9.99
C GLY A 25 7.54 -1.45 11.45
N GLU A 26 7.69 -0.30 12.10
CA GLU A 26 7.98 -0.26 13.54
C GLU A 26 6.70 -0.39 14.40
N ASP A 27 5.50 -0.11 13.88
CA ASP A 27 4.24 -0.10 14.64
C ASP A 27 3.85 -1.51 15.16
N GLU A 28 3.36 -1.59 16.40
CA GLU A 28 2.94 -2.86 17.01
C GLU A 28 1.90 -3.61 16.17
N ARG A 29 0.92 -2.88 15.62
CA ARG A 29 -0.17 -3.47 14.82
C ARG A 29 0.40 -4.10 13.55
N VAL A 30 1.39 -3.47 12.92
CA VAL A 30 2.07 -3.99 11.74
C VAL A 30 2.91 -5.21 12.09
N LEU A 31 3.69 -5.17 13.18
CA LEU A 31 4.51 -6.30 13.59
C LEU A 31 3.66 -7.54 13.92
N ARG A 32 2.51 -7.36 14.58
CA ARG A 32 1.54 -8.43 14.82
C ARG A 32 0.93 -8.95 13.52
N ALA A 33 0.53 -8.05 12.62
CA ALA A 33 -0.02 -8.43 11.32
C ALA A 33 0.99 -9.22 10.48
N ALA A 34 2.26 -8.80 10.46
CA ALA A 34 3.33 -9.47 9.74
C ALA A 34 3.51 -10.92 10.24
N GLN A 35 3.47 -11.15 11.56
CA GLN A 35 3.52 -12.51 12.10
C GLN A 35 2.34 -13.36 11.64
N VAL A 36 1.11 -12.85 11.72
CA VAL A 36 -0.08 -13.60 11.26
C VAL A 36 -0.01 -13.90 9.76
N VAL A 37 0.39 -12.92 8.96
CA VAL A 37 0.53 -13.06 7.50
C VAL A 37 1.53 -14.15 7.13
N LEU A 38 2.65 -14.24 7.86
CA LEU A 38 3.65 -15.29 7.72
C LEU A 38 3.13 -16.66 8.18
N GLU A 39 2.57 -16.74 9.39
CA GLU A 39 2.04 -17.98 9.97
C GLU A 39 0.92 -18.58 9.10
N GLU A 40 0.12 -17.73 8.47
CA GLU A 40 -0.96 -18.16 7.58
C GLU A 40 -0.54 -18.37 6.11
N GLY A 41 0.70 -18.01 5.74
CA GLY A 41 1.22 -18.12 4.37
C GLY A 41 0.54 -17.20 3.35
N ILE A 42 -0.03 -16.08 3.81
CA ILE A 42 -0.80 -15.15 2.99
C ILE A 42 0.12 -14.32 2.09
N ALA A 43 1.23 -13.82 2.64
CA ALA A 43 2.16 -12.93 1.95
C ALA A 43 3.57 -13.03 2.54
N GLU A 44 4.54 -12.42 1.85
CA GLU A 44 5.94 -12.27 2.24
C GLU A 44 6.16 -10.80 2.65
N PRO A 45 6.06 -10.47 3.95
CA PRO A 45 6.19 -9.10 4.41
C PRO A 45 7.60 -8.54 4.20
N ILE A 46 7.66 -7.26 3.85
CA ILE A 46 8.87 -6.44 3.85
C ILE A 46 8.59 -5.23 4.73
N LEU A 47 9.26 -5.11 5.88
CA LEU A 47 9.01 -4.02 6.81
C LEU A 47 9.97 -2.87 6.54
N ILE A 48 9.46 -1.63 6.60
CA ILE A 48 10.31 -0.44 6.62
C ILE A 48 10.46 0.02 8.07
N GLY A 49 11.70 0.10 8.53
CA GLY A 49 11.99 0.54 9.88
C GLY A 49 13.42 0.24 10.31
N ARG A 50 13.81 0.80 11.44
CA ARG A 50 15.15 0.65 11.98
C ARG A 50 15.31 -0.74 12.59
N PRO A 51 16.38 -1.50 12.22
CA PRO A 51 16.57 -2.87 12.68
C PRO A 51 16.49 -3.01 14.20
N HIS A 52 17.23 -2.15 14.92
CA HIS A 52 17.28 -2.18 16.38
C HIS A 52 15.92 -1.90 17.04
N VAL A 53 15.10 -1.00 16.46
CA VAL A 53 13.77 -0.68 17.00
C VAL A 53 12.83 -1.85 16.80
N ILE A 54 12.82 -2.44 15.60
CA ILE A 54 12.00 -3.61 15.29
C ILE A 54 12.37 -4.77 16.20
N GLU A 55 13.65 -5.10 16.37
CA GLU A 55 14.10 -6.18 17.25
C GLU A 55 13.71 -5.98 18.73
N VAL A 56 13.80 -4.75 19.23
CA VAL A 56 13.35 -4.42 20.60
C VAL A 56 11.84 -4.59 20.72
N ARG A 57 11.07 -4.12 19.74
CA ARG A 57 9.60 -4.21 19.74
C ARG A 57 9.12 -5.66 19.60
N LEU A 58 9.71 -6.45 18.71
CA LEU A 58 9.42 -7.89 18.57
C LEU A 58 9.58 -8.62 19.90
N ARG A 59 10.71 -8.40 20.61
CA ARG A 59 10.95 -8.97 21.94
C ARG A 59 9.93 -8.48 22.97
N ARG A 60 9.67 -7.17 23.01
CA ARG A 60 8.69 -6.56 23.92
C ARG A 60 7.29 -7.15 23.76
N TYR A 61 6.88 -7.43 22.52
CA TYR A 61 5.55 -7.94 22.20
C TYR A 61 5.45 -9.47 22.16
N GLY A 62 6.55 -10.18 22.46
CA GLY A 62 6.60 -11.64 22.45
C GLY A 62 6.43 -12.26 21.06
N LEU A 63 6.77 -11.50 20.00
CA LEU A 63 6.68 -11.94 18.61
C LEU A 63 7.91 -12.78 18.26
N ARG A 64 7.70 -13.84 17.49
CA ARG A 64 8.73 -14.88 17.22
C ARG A 64 9.47 -14.68 15.90
N ILE A 65 8.91 -13.88 15.00
CA ILE A 65 9.48 -13.57 13.69
C ILE A 65 10.78 -12.76 13.81
N LYS A 66 11.67 -12.91 12.85
CA LYS A 66 13.01 -12.32 12.83
C LYS A 66 13.30 -11.59 11.51
N PRO A 67 13.83 -10.36 11.56
CA PRO A 67 14.26 -9.63 10.36
C PRO A 67 15.33 -10.41 9.59
N GLY A 68 15.26 -10.40 8.26
CA GLY A 68 16.23 -11.05 7.38
C GLY A 68 16.16 -12.59 7.33
N VAL A 69 15.30 -13.19 8.15
CA VAL A 69 15.02 -14.64 8.15
C VAL A 69 13.58 -14.89 7.73
N ASP A 70 12.63 -14.33 8.47
CA ASP A 70 11.20 -14.55 8.23
C ASP A 70 10.60 -13.46 7.34
N PHE A 71 11.18 -12.26 7.32
CA PHE A 71 10.67 -11.13 6.55
C PHE A 71 11.80 -10.23 6.04
N GLY A 72 11.55 -9.53 4.94
CA GLY A 72 12.49 -8.55 4.37
C GLY A 72 12.49 -7.25 5.18
N LEU A 73 13.62 -6.55 5.20
CA LEU A 73 13.75 -5.27 5.91
C LEU A 73 14.30 -4.20 4.98
N ILE A 74 13.71 -3.00 5.03
CA ILE A 74 14.25 -1.79 4.41
C ILE A 74 14.60 -0.84 5.56
N ASN A 75 15.89 -0.54 5.73
CA ASN A 75 16.36 0.32 6.80
C ASN A 75 16.40 1.78 6.33
N PRO A 76 15.53 2.68 6.81
CA PRO A 76 15.53 4.07 6.36
C PRO A 76 16.82 4.84 6.69
N GLU A 77 17.59 4.39 7.69
CA GLU A 77 18.83 5.06 8.11
C GLU A 77 20.06 4.64 7.30
N ASP A 78 20.10 3.39 6.84
CA ASP A 78 21.24 2.81 6.14
C ASP A 78 20.79 1.64 5.25
N ASP A 79 20.39 1.97 4.01
CA ASP A 79 20.04 0.99 2.98
C ASP A 79 20.93 1.17 1.75
N PRO A 80 21.55 0.09 1.22
CA PRO A 80 22.41 0.18 0.04
C PRO A 80 21.70 0.72 -1.21
N ARG A 81 20.37 0.65 -1.24
CA ARG A 81 19.52 1.13 -2.36
C ARG A 81 19.24 2.62 -2.29
N TYR A 82 19.62 3.30 -1.21
CA TYR A 82 19.33 4.71 -0.95
C TYR A 82 19.61 5.63 -2.16
N ARG A 83 20.80 5.49 -2.78
CA ARG A 83 21.16 6.33 -3.94
C ARG A 83 20.19 6.13 -5.10
N HIS A 84 19.86 4.88 -5.40
CA HIS A 84 18.93 4.53 -6.47
C HIS A 84 17.51 5.05 -6.16
N TYR A 85 17.06 5.00 -4.90
CA TYR A 85 15.77 5.60 -4.51
C TYR A 85 15.74 7.11 -4.72
N VAL A 86 16.83 7.83 -4.39
CA VAL A 86 16.92 9.27 -4.66
C VAL A 86 16.87 9.56 -6.16
N ASP A 87 17.65 8.82 -6.95
CA ASP A 87 17.71 9.02 -8.41
C ASP A 87 16.34 8.74 -9.07
N LEU A 88 15.67 7.66 -8.67
CA LEU A 88 14.35 7.29 -9.17
C LEU A 88 13.26 8.31 -8.78
N LEU A 89 13.34 8.85 -7.56
CA LEU A 89 12.43 9.92 -7.14
C LEU A 89 12.63 11.18 -7.97
N ILE A 90 13.87 11.55 -8.29
CA ILE A 90 14.16 12.70 -9.15
C ILE A 90 13.69 12.47 -10.58
N GLU A 91 13.84 11.25 -11.11
CA GLU A 91 13.34 10.90 -12.44
C GLU A 91 11.82 11.15 -12.55
N HIS A 92 11.05 10.77 -11.53
CA HIS A 92 9.59 10.89 -11.55
C HIS A 92 9.06 12.25 -11.07
N ALA A 93 9.72 12.87 -10.10
CA ALA A 93 9.22 14.06 -9.42
C ALA A 93 10.02 15.34 -9.71
N GLY A 94 11.19 15.24 -10.35
CA GLY A 94 12.06 16.39 -10.62
C GLY A 94 11.37 17.45 -11.49
N ARG A 95 10.66 17.02 -12.54
CA ARG A 95 9.85 17.92 -13.39
C ARG A 95 8.63 18.52 -12.67
N ARG A 96 8.28 17.98 -11.51
CA ARG A 96 7.20 18.46 -10.63
C ARG A 96 7.73 19.29 -9.45
N GLY A 97 8.99 19.74 -9.52
CA GLY A 97 9.59 20.68 -8.58
C GLY A 97 10.36 20.04 -7.41
N VAL A 98 10.54 18.71 -7.39
CA VAL A 98 11.36 18.06 -6.35
C VAL A 98 12.84 18.24 -6.68
N THR A 99 13.57 18.97 -5.82
CA THR A 99 15.02 19.11 -5.94
C THR A 99 15.75 17.88 -5.40
N THR A 100 17.03 17.71 -5.75
CA THR A 100 17.87 16.61 -5.25
C THR A 100 17.94 16.60 -3.72
N GLU A 101 18.04 17.77 -3.08
CA GLU A 101 18.06 17.91 -1.62
C GLU A 101 16.73 17.50 -1.00
N ALA A 102 15.61 17.91 -1.61
CA ALA A 102 14.28 17.50 -1.19
C ALA A 102 14.09 15.98 -1.34
N ALA A 103 14.50 15.39 -2.47
CA ALA A 103 14.44 13.95 -2.69
C ALA A 103 15.26 13.16 -1.65
N ARG A 104 16.50 13.59 -1.37
CA ARG A 104 17.33 12.99 -0.31
C ARG A 104 16.65 13.03 1.05
N THR A 105 15.98 14.15 1.36
CA THR A 105 15.25 14.31 2.62
C THR A 105 14.05 13.36 2.66
N MET A 106 13.21 13.37 1.62
CA MET A 106 12.02 12.52 1.52
C MET A 106 12.37 11.03 1.66
N VAL A 107 13.40 10.55 0.95
CA VAL A 107 13.85 9.15 1.00
C VAL A 107 14.38 8.77 2.39
N ARG A 108 14.85 9.71 3.20
CA ARG A 108 15.32 9.44 4.58
C ARG A 108 14.22 9.45 5.62
N THR A 109 13.16 10.23 5.40
CA THR A 109 12.22 10.59 6.46
C THR A 109 10.80 10.15 6.22
N ASP A 110 10.48 9.66 5.02
CA ASP A 110 9.11 9.28 4.63
C ASP A 110 9.06 7.83 4.17
N ASN A 111 8.58 6.95 5.06
CA ASN A 111 8.49 5.52 4.76
C ASN A 111 7.52 5.22 3.61
N THR A 112 6.51 6.05 3.37
CA THR A 112 5.61 5.88 2.23
C THR A 112 6.35 6.15 0.92
N VAL A 113 7.24 7.14 0.90
CA VAL A 113 8.12 7.40 -0.25
C VAL A 113 9.05 6.21 -0.49
N ILE A 114 9.71 5.69 0.54
CA ILE A 114 10.59 4.52 0.43
C ILE A 114 9.82 3.31 -0.11
N ALA A 115 8.63 3.03 0.44
CA ALA A 115 7.77 1.92 0.02
C ALA A 115 7.35 2.05 -1.45
N ALA A 116 6.92 3.24 -1.86
CA ALA A 116 6.50 3.50 -3.23
C ALA A 116 7.65 3.34 -4.23
N LEU A 117 8.86 3.79 -3.87
CA LEU A 117 10.06 3.63 -4.70
C LEU A 117 10.50 2.17 -4.80
N ALA A 118 10.48 1.44 -3.70
CA ALA A 118 10.78 0.01 -3.68
C ALA A 118 9.78 -0.77 -4.55
N LEU A 119 8.48 -0.45 -4.47
CA LEU A 119 7.45 -1.03 -5.32
C LEU A 119 7.68 -0.70 -6.80
N LYS A 120 7.94 0.57 -7.12
CA LYS A 120 8.22 1.02 -8.50
C LYS A 120 9.42 0.31 -9.13
N ARG A 121 10.41 -0.04 -8.31
CA ARG A 121 11.62 -0.77 -8.70
C ARG A 121 11.41 -2.29 -8.87
N GLY A 122 10.25 -2.81 -8.46
CA GLY A 122 9.93 -4.24 -8.50
C GLY A 122 10.49 -5.04 -7.32
N ASP A 123 10.91 -4.38 -6.23
CA ASP A 123 11.37 -5.05 -5.01
C ASP A 123 10.22 -5.81 -4.32
N ALA A 124 8.98 -5.38 -4.56
CA ALA A 124 7.77 -5.93 -3.99
C ALA A 124 6.62 -5.92 -5.01
N ASP A 125 5.48 -6.48 -4.62
CA ASP A 125 4.27 -6.61 -5.44
C ASP A 125 3.12 -5.71 -4.96
N ALA A 126 3.13 -5.32 -3.68
CA ALA A 126 2.19 -4.36 -3.11
C ALA A 126 2.82 -3.58 -1.94
N MET A 127 2.17 -2.50 -1.52
CA MET A 127 2.52 -1.75 -0.31
C MET A 127 1.29 -1.37 0.51
N VAL A 128 1.49 -1.26 1.82
CA VAL A 128 0.52 -0.75 2.80
C VAL A 128 1.18 0.36 3.61
N CYS A 129 0.48 1.48 3.79
CA CYS A 129 0.92 2.63 4.55
C CYS A 129 -0.28 3.36 5.18
N GLY A 130 -0.01 4.32 6.04
CA GLY A 130 -1.02 5.27 6.51
C GLY A 130 -1.45 5.09 7.96
N LEU A 131 -0.72 4.31 8.77
CA LEU A 131 -0.96 4.28 10.21
C LEU A 131 -0.55 5.58 10.90
N GLU A 132 0.45 6.28 10.36
CA GLU A 132 0.87 7.59 10.83
C GLU A 132 0.76 8.66 9.72
N GLY A 133 0.32 9.86 10.10
CA GLY A 133 0.18 10.99 9.18
C GLY A 133 -1.19 11.07 8.49
N ARG A 134 -1.32 12.06 7.60
CA ARG A 134 -2.59 12.34 6.91
C ARG A 134 -2.73 11.57 5.61
N PHE A 135 -3.95 11.14 5.30
CA PHE A 135 -4.27 10.44 4.05
C PHE A 135 -3.81 11.21 2.81
N GLU A 136 -4.07 12.53 2.73
CA GLU A 136 -3.73 13.31 1.53
C GLU A 136 -2.22 13.37 1.28
N ARG A 137 -1.41 13.29 2.35
CA ARG A 137 0.06 13.24 2.22
C ARG A 137 0.50 11.93 1.58
N HIS A 138 -0.05 10.81 2.05
CA HIS A 138 0.27 9.48 1.51
C HIS A 138 -0.19 9.34 0.07
N LEU A 139 -1.44 9.74 -0.21
CA LEU A 139 -2.00 9.75 -1.55
C LEU A 139 -1.12 10.54 -2.52
N ARG A 140 -0.73 11.77 -2.15
CA ARG A 140 0.16 12.60 -2.97
C ARG A 140 1.49 11.91 -3.30
N ASN A 141 2.13 11.28 -2.32
CA ASN A 141 3.40 10.58 -2.53
C ASN A 141 3.22 9.35 -3.45
N VAL A 142 2.16 8.56 -3.23
CA VAL A 142 1.83 7.39 -4.06
C VAL A 142 1.51 7.81 -5.49
N THR A 143 0.68 8.83 -5.70
CA THR A 143 0.36 9.37 -7.03
C THR A 143 1.58 9.95 -7.73
N LEU A 144 2.49 10.57 -6.98
CA LEU A 144 3.72 11.14 -7.51
C LEU A 144 4.68 10.06 -8.05
N ILE A 145 4.80 8.92 -7.36
CA ILE A 145 5.83 7.90 -7.62
C ILE A 145 5.28 6.72 -8.44
N ILE A 146 4.13 6.18 -8.03
CA ILE A 146 3.51 5.02 -8.67
C ILE A 146 2.61 5.50 -9.81
N GLY A 147 1.69 6.41 -9.49
CA GLY A 147 0.69 6.95 -10.41
C GLY A 147 -0.46 5.98 -10.72
N PRO A 148 -1.49 6.43 -11.45
CA PRO A 148 -2.59 5.59 -11.90
C PRO A 148 -2.15 4.59 -12.98
N ARG A 149 -3.00 3.59 -13.23
CA ARG A 149 -2.83 2.63 -14.33
C ARG A 149 -2.84 3.38 -15.68
N PRO A 150 -2.00 3.00 -16.67
CA PRO A 150 -2.10 3.57 -18.01
C PRO A 150 -3.51 3.37 -18.60
N GLY A 151 -4.03 4.41 -19.27
CA GLY A 151 -5.33 4.37 -19.93
C GLY A 151 -6.52 4.82 -19.08
N ILE A 152 -6.30 5.22 -17.82
CA ILE A 152 -7.29 5.95 -17.01
C ILE A 152 -7.36 7.38 -17.53
N LYS A 153 -8.55 7.85 -17.93
CA LYS A 153 -8.74 9.12 -18.63
C LYS A 153 -8.41 10.31 -17.75
N ASP A 154 -8.88 10.27 -16.51
CA ASP A 154 -8.75 11.40 -15.59
C ASP A 154 -7.40 11.40 -14.87
N ASN A 155 -6.61 10.32 -15.09
CA ASN A 155 -5.28 10.13 -14.53
C ASN A 155 -5.25 10.37 -13.01
N ASP A 156 -6.33 9.96 -12.33
CA ASP A 156 -6.49 10.05 -10.89
C ASP A 156 -6.77 8.67 -10.26
N LEU A 157 -6.82 8.63 -8.94
CA LEU A 157 -7.11 7.45 -8.13
C LEU A 157 -8.49 7.62 -7.47
N SER A 158 -9.21 6.51 -7.29
CA SER A 158 -10.47 6.50 -6.52
C SER A 158 -10.35 5.58 -5.32
N THR A 159 -11.05 5.90 -4.24
CA THR A 159 -11.14 5.01 -3.08
C THR A 159 -12.39 4.16 -3.10
N LEU A 160 -12.21 2.87 -2.82
CA LEU A 160 -13.29 1.91 -2.64
C LEU A 160 -13.40 1.54 -1.16
N SER A 161 -14.56 1.82 -0.56
CA SER A 161 -14.86 1.46 0.83
C SER A 161 -15.84 0.28 0.89
N MET A 162 -15.50 -0.78 1.60
CA MET A 162 -16.37 -1.94 1.82
C MET A 162 -17.07 -1.84 3.18
N LEU A 163 -18.40 -1.75 3.16
CA LEU A 163 -19.26 -1.78 4.34
C LEU A 163 -19.88 -3.17 4.51
N ILE A 164 -19.59 -3.82 5.64
CA ILE A 164 -20.19 -5.11 6.02
C ILE A 164 -21.24 -4.86 7.09
N SER A 165 -22.51 -5.11 6.78
CA SER A 165 -23.64 -4.93 7.70
C SER A 165 -24.51 -6.18 7.79
N GLN A 166 -25.49 -6.18 8.69
CA GLN A 166 -26.52 -7.23 8.75
C GLN A 166 -27.38 -7.30 7.48
N ARG A 167 -27.46 -6.19 6.72
CA ARG A 167 -28.23 -6.11 5.46
C ARG A 167 -27.45 -6.62 4.25
N GLY A 168 -26.18 -6.97 4.43
CA GLY A 168 -25.28 -7.41 3.38
C GLY A 168 -24.05 -6.51 3.25
N ILE A 169 -23.35 -6.69 2.14
CA ILE A 169 -22.09 -6.02 1.80
C ILE A 169 -22.40 -4.95 0.77
N ILE A 170 -21.92 -3.74 1.00
CA ILE A 170 -22.03 -2.63 0.06
C ILE A 170 -20.62 -2.07 -0.16
N PHE A 171 -20.32 -1.74 -1.41
CA PHE A 171 -19.12 -1.02 -1.79
C PHE A 171 -19.48 0.42 -2.16
N LEU A 172 -18.68 1.38 -1.70
CA LEU A 172 -18.88 2.81 -1.92
C LEU A 172 -17.64 3.38 -2.60
N THR A 173 -17.84 4.13 -3.68
CA THR A 173 -16.78 4.82 -4.45
C THR A 173 -17.36 6.12 -5.04
N ASP A 174 -16.61 7.21 -5.18
CA ASP A 174 -15.36 7.52 -4.48
C ASP A 174 -15.67 8.19 -3.12
N THR A 175 -14.99 7.76 -2.07
CA THR A 175 -15.25 8.21 -0.70
C THR A 175 -14.27 9.26 -0.18
N HIS A 176 -13.13 9.50 -0.86
CA HIS A 176 -12.04 10.30 -0.28
C HIS A 176 -11.19 11.12 -1.27
N VAL A 177 -11.26 10.92 -2.59
CA VAL A 177 -10.36 11.64 -3.53
C VAL A 177 -11.08 12.78 -4.26
N THR A 178 -12.10 12.46 -5.06
CA THR A 178 -12.80 13.41 -5.92
C THR A 178 -14.00 14.02 -5.19
N VAL A 179 -13.97 15.34 -5.00
CA VAL A 179 -15.01 16.07 -4.25
C VAL A 179 -16.27 16.31 -5.08
N ASP A 180 -16.13 16.65 -6.35
CA ASP A 180 -17.23 17.01 -7.26
C ASP A 180 -16.98 16.37 -8.64
N PRO A 181 -17.23 15.06 -8.78
CA PRO A 181 -16.91 14.33 -10.00
C PRO A 181 -17.89 14.66 -11.14
N THR A 182 -17.34 14.79 -12.34
CA THR A 182 -18.09 14.83 -13.61
C THR A 182 -18.78 13.50 -13.90
N ALA A 183 -19.71 13.50 -14.86
CA ALA A 183 -20.40 12.28 -15.27
C ALA A 183 -19.42 11.23 -15.84
N GLU A 184 -18.39 11.68 -16.55
CA GLU A 184 -17.32 10.85 -17.09
C GLU A 184 -16.49 10.20 -15.97
N GLU A 185 -16.08 10.96 -14.96
CA GLU A 185 -15.35 10.47 -13.78
C GLU A 185 -16.20 9.45 -13.00
N ILE A 186 -17.50 9.71 -12.81
CA ILE A 186 -18.44 8.78 -12.16
C ILE A 186 -18.50 7.45 -12.93
N ALA A 187 -18.60 7.52 -14.26
CA ALA A 187 -18.62 6.32 -15.10
C ALA A 187 -17.30 5.54 -15.01
N GLU A 188 -16.15 6.25 -15.05
CA GLU A 188 -14.82 5.64 -14.95
C GLU A 188 -14.63 4.96 -13.59
N MET A 189 -14.86 5.66 -12.47
CA MET A 189 -14.70 5.09 -11.13
C MET A 189 -15.67 3.92 -10.87
N THR A 190 -16.87 3.93 -11.47
CA THR A 190 -17.84 2.83 -11.37
C THR A 190 -17.29 1.56 -12.02
N VAL A 191 -16.70 1.67 -13.20
CA VAL A 191 -16.07 0.54 -13.91
C VAL A 191 -14.87 0.01 -13.13
N LEU A 192 -14.01 0.89 -12.63
CA LEU A 192 -12.85 0.51 -11.81
C LEU A 192 -13.25 -0.20 -10.52
N ALA A 193 -14.28 0.30 -9.84
CA ALA A 193 -14.81 -0.36 -8.65
C ALA A 193 -15.42 -1.72 -8.98
N ALA A 194 -16.14 -1.87 -10.10
CA ALA A 194 -16.66 -3.15 -10.54
C ALA A 194 -15.53 -4.18 -10.81
N GLU A 195 -14.44 -3.76 -11.47
CA GLU A 195 -13.24 -4.60 -11.67
C GLU A 195 -12.64 -5.07 -10.34
N GLU A 196 -12.53 -4.19 -9.35
CA GLU A 196 -11.96 -4.53 -8.04
C GLU A 196 -12.89 -5.44 -7.23
N ILE A 197 -14.21 -5.19 -7.25
CA ILE A 197 -15.22 -6.02 -6.56
C ILE A 197 -15.21 -7.46 -7.07
N GLN A 198 -14.98 -7.68 -8.38
CA GLN A 198 -14.89 -9.03 -8.94
C GLN A 198 -13.77 -9.87 -8.29
N ARG A 199 -12.71 -9.24 -7.80
CA ARG A 199 -11.61 -9.94 -7.09
C ARG A 199 -12.02 -10.51 -5.74
N PHE A 200 -13.13 -10.03 -5.17
CA PHE A 200 -13.76 -10.63 -3.99
C PHE A 200 -14.64 -11.83 -4.33
N GLY A 201 -14.76 -12.20 -5.62
CA GLY A 201 -15.67 -13.24 -6.10
C GLY A 201 -17.15 -12.80 -6.07
N ILE A 202 -17.39 -11.49 -6.14
CA ILE A 202 -18.73 -10.88 -6.08
C ILE A 202 -19.08 -10.34 -7.46
N GLU A 203 -20.29 -10.65 -7.95
CA GLU A 203 -20.84 -10.03 -9.16
C GLU A 203 -21.27 -8.59 -8.85
N PRO A 204 -20.63 -7.56 -9.44
CA PRO A 204 -20.91 -6.18 -9.10
C PRO A 204 -22.26 -5.73 -9.66
N LYS A 205 -23.04 -5.02 -8.84
CA LYS A 205 -24.28 -4.34 -9.23
C LYS A 205 -24.18 -2.88 -8.80
N ALA A 206 -24.06 -1.99 -9.77
CA ALA A 206 -23.87 -0.56 -9.51
C ALA A 206 -25.21 0.16 -9.35
N ALA A 207 -25.25 1.11 -8.43
CA ALA A 207 -26.29 2.13 -8.33
C ALA A 207 -25.58 3.49 -8.26
N LEU A 208 -25.91 4.39 -9.18
CA LEU A 208 -25.43 5.78 -9.16
C LEU A 208 -26.41 6.60 -8.33
N LEU A 209 -25.93 7.21 -7.24
CA LEU A 209 -26.73 7.88 -6.23
C LEU A 209 -26.74 9.40 -6.40
#